data_AF-A0A2G2BIV2-F1
#
_entry.id   AF-A0A2G2BIV2-F1
#
_cell.length_a   1.000
_cell.length_b   1.000
_cell.length_c   1.000
_cell.angle_alpha   90.00
_cell.angle_beta   90.00
_cell.angle_gamma   90.00
#
_symmetry.space_group_name_H-M   'P 1'
#
loop_
_entity.id
_entity.type
_entity.pdbx_description
1 polymer ?
#
loop_
_entity_poly.entity_id
_entity_poly.type
_entity_poly.pdbx_seq_one_letter_code
_entity_poly.pdbx_strand_id
1 'polypeptide(L)'
;MRGVNMENDRRLTTRRKFFLNTASASLVALAAPNILRAQEIGSDVNSTRRNISSFRVPNWRDHFDNLKNGVILSDTVSRMVQYWSEDESVYKLYPSSVPMTDELTRRGYTRIIRKVVGPSWRPTASMKARNPEFPDYVGPGPDNPLGTHALYLSWQYYRIHGTNDTRKIGRRSSNGCIGLYNNQIEELFALAKVGTQVKLI
;
A
#
# COMPACT_ATOMS: atom_id res chain seq x y z
N MET A 1 -39.36 41.00 17.34
CA MET A 1 -40.29 40.50 18.39
C MET A 1 -40.79 39.15 17.92
N ARG A 2 -40.41 38.03 18.56
CA ARG A 2 -41.19 37.31 19.62
C ARG A 2 -42.64 37.05 19.17
N GLY A 3 -43.24 35.87 19.19
CA GLY A 3 -43.00 34.51 19.70
C GLY A 3 -44.18 33.63 19.18
N VAL A 4 -44.03 32.32 18.98
CA VAL A 4 -44.25 31.22 19.96
C VAL A 4 -45.74 30.91 20.24
N ASN A 5 -46.12 29.65 19.93
CA ASN A 5 -47.15 28.75 20.53
C ASN A 5 -48.65 29.13 20.34
N MET A 6 -49.65 28.25 20.38
CA MET A 6 -49.90 26.89 20.92
C MET A 6 -51.25 26.44 20.26
N GLU A 7 -51.39 25.27 19.65
CA GLU A 7 -51.78 23.94 20.19
C GLU A 7 -53.23 23.77 20.71
N ASN A 8 -53.86 22.69 20.20
CA ASN A 8 -54.99 21.87 20.70
C ASN A 8 -56.43 22.42 20.71
N ASP A 9 -57.39 21.66 20.16
CA ASP A 9 -58.05 20.54 20.85
C ASP A 9 -59.32 20.01 20.10
N ARG A 10 -59.66 18.73 20.35
CA ARG A 10 -61.00 18.08 20.43
C ARG A 10 -61.42 16.98 19.42
N ARG A 11 -61.68 15.83 20.08
CA ARG A 11 -62.23 14.53 19.69
C ARG A 11 -63.72 14.57 19.25
N LEU A 12 -64.22 13.47 18.64
CA LEU A 12 -65.27 12.58 19.22
C LEU A 12 -65.68 11.40 18.29
N THR A 13 -65.52 10.18 18.82
CA THR A 13 -66.39 8.97 18.79
C THR A 13 -66.94 8.29 17.51
N THR A 14 -66.45 7.06 17.27
CA THR A 14 -67.14 5.73 17.26
C THR A 14 -68.50 5.51 16.58
N ARG A 15 -68.61 4.47 15.72
CA ARG A 15 -69.73 3.49 15.73
C ARG A 15 -69.40 2.15 15.02
N ARG A 16 -69.62 1.05 15.76
CA ARG A 16 -69.56 -0.38 15.39
C ARG A 16 -70.73 -0.81 14.51
N LYS A 17 -70.55 -1.85 13.67
CA LYS A 17 -71.49 -3.00 13.54
C LYS A 17 -70.75 -4.30 13.19
N PHE A 18 -70.88 -5.29 14.08
CA PHE A 18 -70.79 -6.75 13.87
C PHE A 18 -72.08 -7.23 13.13
N PHE A 19 -72.26 -8.42 12.51
CA PHE A 19 -72.01 -9.81 12.93
C PHE A 19 -72.04 -10.79 11.73
N LEU A 20 -71.47 -11.97 11.96
CA LEU A 20 -71.36 -13.21 11.16
C LEU A 20 -72.70 -13.84 10.72
N ASN A 21 -72.66 -14.66 9.65
CA ASN A 21 -72.99 -16.09 9.74
C ASN A 21 -72.52 -16.92 8.51
N THR A 22 -72.20 -18.17 8.80
CA THR A 22 -71.57 -19.24 8.01
C THR A 22 -72.55 -20.03 7.14
N ALA A 23 -72.08 -20.56 6.01
CA ALA A 23 -72.53 -21.85 5.46
C ALA A 23 -71.41 -22.48 4.61
N SER A 24 -71.18 -23.78 4.82
CA SER A 24 -70.12 -24.59 4.23
C SER A 24 -70.60 -25.31 2.96
N ALA A 25 -69.77 -25.42 1.91
CA ALA A 25 -69.65 -26.62 1.07
C ALA A 25 -68.49 -26.49 0.07
N SER A 26 -67.52 -27.38 0.29
CA SER A 26 -66.42 -27.91 -0.55
C SER A 26 -66.48 -27.77 -2.07
N LEU A 27 -65.34 -27.37 -2.67
CA LEU A 27 -64.77 -27.98 -3.88
C LEU A 27 -63.24 -27.98 -3.81
N VAL A 28 -62.66 -29.18 -3.95
CA VAL A 28 -61.23 -29.41 -4.18
C VAL A 28 -60.87 -28.88 -5.55
N ALA A 29 -59.96 -27.91 -5.62
CA ALA A 29 -59.30 -27.48 -6.86
C ALA A 29 -57.78 -27.64 -6.70
N LEU A 30 -57.33 -28.74 -7.27
CA LEU A 30 -56.01 -29.10 -7.80
C LEU A 30 -54.88 -28.04 -7.73
N ALA A 31 -53.72 -28.53 -7.30
CA ALA A 31 -52.40 -27.92 -7.33
C ALA A 31 -52.17 -26.93 -8.49
N ALA A 32 -51.96 -25.66 -8.14
CA ALA A 32 -51.19 -24.75 -8.98
C ALA A 32 -49.74 -24.75 -8.42
N PRO A 33 -48.71 -25.13 -9.20
CA PRO A 33 -47.35 -24.91 -8.78
C PRO A 33 -47.15 -23.39 -8.63
N ASN A 34 -46.61 -22.96 -7.50
CA ASN A 34 -46.05 -21.62 -7.38
C ASN A 34 -44.92 -21.52 -8.41
N ILE A 35 -45.19 -20.96 -9.58
CA ILE A 35 -44.15 -20.50 -10.49
C ILE A 35 -43.47 -19.35 -9.75
N LEU A 36 -42.36 -19.67 -9.07
CA LEU A 36 -41.36 -18.70 -8.67
C LEU A 36 -40.98 -17.94 -9.93
N ARG A 37 -41.49 -16.72 -10.07
CA ARG A 37 -40.92 -15.73 -10.96
C ARG A 37 -39.50 -15.51 -10.44
N ALA A 38 -38.52 -16.16 -11.07
CA ALA A 38 -37.14 -15.75 -10.98
C ALA A 38 -37.14 -14.28 -11.40
N GLN A 39 -36.91 -13.39 -10.45
CA GLN A 39 -36.54 -12.03 -10.80
C GLN A 39 -35.25 -12.19 -11.61
N GLU A 40 -35.32 -11.92 -12.91
CA GLU A 40 -34.13 -11.68 -13.70
C GLU A 40 -33.41 -10.54 -12.99
N ILE A 41 -32.42 -10.91 -12.17
CA ILE A 41 -31.39 -9.99 -11.74
C ILE A 41 -30.72 -9.65 -13.07
N GLY A 42 -31.18 -8.56 -13.66
CA GLY A 42 -30.52 -7.89 -14.76
C GLY A 42 -29.05 -7.93 -14.41
N SER A 43 -28.30 -8.60 -15.27
CA SER A 43 -26.88 -8.75 -15.14
C SER A 43 -26.26 -7.40 -15.49
N ASP A 44 -26.48 -6.42 -14.61
CA ASP A 44 -25.58 -5.31 -14.40
C ASP A 44 -24.32 -5.90 -13.78
N VAL A 45 -23.58 -6.63 -14.62
CA VAL A 45 -22.18 -6.95 -14.42
C VAL A 45 -21.42 -5.64 -14.65
N ASN A 46 -21.72 -4.64 -13.82
CA ASN A 46 -20.63 -3.88 -13.23
C ASN A 46 -19.80 -4.93 -12.51
N SER A 47 -18.82 -5.44 -13.25
CA SER A 47 -17.72 -6.23 -12.74
C SER A 47 -17.17 -5.47 -11.55
N THR A 48 -17.65 -5.81 -10.36
CA THR A 48 -16.89 -5.64 -9.14
C THR A 48 -15.61 -6.42 -9.44
N ARG A 49 -14.59 -5.72 -9.95
CA ARG A 49 -13.25 -6.24 -10.13
C ARG A 49 -12.84 -6.69 -8.75
N ARG A 50 -13.06 -7.98 -8.48
CA ARG A 50 -12.55 -8.63 -7.29
C ARG A 50 -11.04 -8.61 -7.47
N ASN A 51 -10.39 -7.57 -6.93
CA ASN A 51 -8.94 -7.43 -6.81
C ASN A 51 -8.41 -8.47 -5.82
N ILE A 52 -8.80 -9.74 -5.98
CA ILE A 52 -8.22 -10.85 -5.25
C ILE A 52 -6.95 -11.22 -6.02
N SER A 53 -5.83 -10.71 -5.53
CA SER A 53 -4.46 -11.07 -5.91
C SER A 53 -3.98 -10.66 -7.31
N SER A 54 -3.83 -9.35 -7.53
CA SER A 54 -2.90 -8.81 -8.52
C SER A 54 -1.45 -8.69 -7.99
N PHE A 55 -1.10 -9.35 -6.88
CA PHE A 55 0.27 -9.41 -6.39
C PHE A 55 1.11 -10.24 -7.36
N ARG A 56 1.62 -9.58 -8.39
CA ARG A 56 2.61 -10.11 -9.30
C ARG A 56 3.95 -9.66 -8.79
N VAL A 57 4.77 -10.62 -8.38
CA VAL A 57 6.19 -10.37 -8.13
C VAL A 57 6.86 -10.19 -9.49
N PRO A 58 7.39 -9.01 -9.85
CA PRO A 58 8.03 -8.81 -11.13
C PRO A 58 9.23 -9.75 -11.29
N ASN A 59 9.37 -10.34 -12.47
CA ASN A 59 10.52 -11.19 -12.80
C ASN A 59 11.72 -10.30 -13.16
N TRP A 60 12.92 -10.63 -12.66
CA TRP A 60 14.12 -9.86 -12.99
C TRP A 60 14.39 -9.81 -14.50
N ARG A 61 14.03 -10.88 -15.24
CA ARG A 61 14.25 -11.00 -16.68
C ARG A 61 13.48 -9.96 -17.50
N ASP A 62 12.41 -9.39 -16.94
CA ASP A 62 11.65 -8.30 -17.58
C ASP A 62 12.34 -6.93 -17.43
N HIS A 63 13.46 -6.88 -16.71
CA HIS A 63 14.07 -5.65 -16.24
C HIS A 63 15.57 -5.58 -16.42
N PHE A 64 16.29 -6.70 -16.46
CA PHE A 64 17.75 -6.71 -16.62
C PHE A 64 18.14 -7.72 -17.69
N ASP A 65 19.11 -7.35 -18.52
CA ASP A 65 19.64 -8.23 -19.57
C ASP A 65 20.50 -9.37 -18.99
N ASN A 66 21.09 -9.14 -17.81
CA ASN A 66 21.95 -10.10 -17.11
C ASN A 66 22.00 -9.79 -15.60
N LEU A 67 22.54 -10.73 -14.83
CA LEU A 67 22.72 -10.61 -13.38
C LEU A 67 24.14 -10.26 -12.93
N LYS A 68 24.96 -9.67 -13.81
CA LYS A 68 26.35 -9.34 -13.46
C LYS A 68 26.41 -8.46 -12.20
N ASN A 69 27.22 -8.87 -11.22
CA ASN A 69 27.31 -8.30 -9.87
C ASN A 69 26.01 -8.37 -9.03
N GLY A 70 25.05 -9.21 -9.41
CA GLY A 70 23.70 -9.23 -8.86
C GLY A 70 22.84 -8.04 -9.31
N VAL A 71 21.54 -8.14 -9.07
CA VAL A 71 20.58 -7.06 -9.40
C VAL A 71 19.62 -6.81 -8.24
N ILE A 72 19.19 -5.56 -8.14
CA ILE A 72 18.17 -5.11 -7.19
C ILE A 72 17.01 -4.48 -7.95
N LEU A 73 15.80 -4.97 -7.72
CA LEU A 73 14.59 -4.34 -8.20
C LEU A 73 13.83 -3.73 -7.03
N SER A 74 13.62 -2.42 -7.06
CA SER A 74 12.85 -1.69 -6.07
C SER A 74 11.49 -1.30 -6.68
N ASP A 75 10.45 -2.02 -6.29
CA ASP A 75 9.07 -1.77 -6.71
C ASP A 75 8.40 -0.81 -5.72
N THR A 76 8.17 0.42 -6.16
CA THR A 76 7.58 1.49 -5.36
C THR A 76 6.06 1.36 -5.21
N VAL A 77 5.40 0.62 -6.10
CA VAL A 77 3.96 0.38 -6.07
C VAL A 77 3.65 -0.71 -5.03
N SER A 78 4.34 -1.84 -5.15
CA SER A 78 4.22 -2.98 -4.23
C SER A 78 4.97 -2.75 -2.91
N ARG A 79 5.84 -1.73 -2.84
CA ARG A 79 6.65 -1.35 -1.68
C ARG A 79 7.55 -2.49 -1.21
N MET A 80 8.33 -3.01 -2.15
CA MET A 80 9.28 -4.09 -1.91
C MET A 80 10.59 -3.90 -2.67
N VAL A 81 11.65 -4.46 -2.12
CA VAL A 81 12.96 -4.59 -2.74
C VAL A 81 13.25 -6.06 -2.95
N GLN A 82 13.64 -6.43 -4.15
CA GLN A 82 14.08 -7.77 -4.50
C GLN A 82 15.57 -7.77 -4.84
N TYR A 83 16.26 -8.86 -4.56
CA TYR A 83 17.64 -9.09 -4.93
C TYR A 83 17.83 -10.48 -5.52
N TRP A 84 18.61 -10.57 -6.60
CA TRP A 84 19.10 -11.83 -7.16
C TRP A 84 20.62 -11.78 -7.27
N SER A 85 21.28 -12.87 -6.86
CA SER A 85 22.72 -13.04 -7.06
C SER A 85 23.05 -13.35 -8.52
N GLU A 86 24.31 -13.12 -8.87
CA GLU A 86 24.84 -13.30 -10.23
C GLU A 86 24.74 -14.74 -10.76
N ASP A 87 24.84 -15.71 -9.87
CA ASP A 87 24.74 -17.15 -10.13
C ASP A 87 23.31 -17.70 -9.96
N GLU A 88 22.31 -16.83 -9.76
CA GLU A 88 20.91 -17.18 -9.50
C GLU A 88 20.66 -18.05 -8.25
N SER A 89 21.69 -18.34 -7.44
CA SER A 89 21.56 -19.22 -6.27
C SER A 89 20.87 -18.57 -5.07
N VAL A 90 20.87 -17.23 -5.01
CA VAL A 90 20.26 -16.45 -3.92
C VAL A 90 19.20 -15.51 -4.49
N TYR A 91 18.00 -15.63 -3.92
CA TYR A 91 16.90 -14.68 -4.10
C TYR A 91 16.43 -14.15 -2.74
N LYS A 92 16.19 -12.84 -2.67
CA LYS A 92 15.66 -12.18 -1.46
C LYS A 92 14.56 -11.19 -1.83
N LEU A 93 13.58 -11.07 -0.94
CA LEU A 93 12.49 -10.10 -1.02
C LEU A 93 12.32 -9.42 0.33
N TYR A 94 12.28 -8.09 0.32
CA TYR A 94 12.20 -7.25 1.50
C TYR A 94 11.04 -6.26 1.37
N PRO A 95 10.16 -6.12 2.39
CA PRO A 95 9.25 -4.98 2.45
C PRO A 95 10.05 -3.69 2.59
N SER A 96 9.58 -2.61 1.96
CA SER A 96 10.28 -1.32 1.97
C SER A 96 9.37 -0.15 2.28
N SER A 97 9.98 0.93 2.75
CA SER A 97 9.41 2.27 2.70
C SER A 97 9.86 2.95 1.41
N VAL A 98 8.96 3.74 0.82
CA VAL A 98 9.16 4.36 -0.50
C VAL A 98 8.84 5.86 -0.43
N PRO A 99 9.16 6.64 -1.48
CA PRO A 99 8.87 8.07 -1.47
C PRO A 99 7.38 8.38 -1.32
N MET A 100 7.09 9.50 -0.65
CA MET A 100 5.73 9.92 -0.33
C MET A 100 4.90 10.17 -1.59
N THR A 101 5.49 10.81 -2.59
CA THR A 101 4.81 11.24 -3.81
C THR A 101 5.59 10.85 -5.06
N ASP A 102 4.95 10.98 -6.23
CA ASP A 102 5.57 10.65 -7.50
C ASP A 102 6.71 11.61 -7.86
N GLU A 103 6.56 12.89 -7.51
CA GLU A 103 7.57 13.94 -7.72
C GLU A 103 8.85 13.68 -6.91
N LEU A 104 8.70 13.01 -5.76
CA LEU A 104 9.82 12.54 -4.94
C LEU A 104 10.38 11.19 -5.41
N THR A 105 9.78 10.56 -6.42
CA THR A 105 10.17 9.24 -6.91
C THR A 105 10.96 9.35 -8.21
N ARG A 106 12.27 9.13 -8.14
CA ARG A 106 13.09 8.89 -9.33
C ARG A 106 13.01 7.42 -9.76
N ARG A 107 12.57 7.18 -10.99
CA ARG A 107 12.50 5.84 -11.62
C ARG A 107 13.59 5.63 -12.66
N GLY A 108 13.84 4.36 -12.98
CA GLY A 108 14.81 3.95 -13.99
C GLY A 108 16.02 3.23 -13.42
N TYR A 109 17.10 3.18 -14.20
CA TYR A 109 18.30 2.42 -13.90
C TYR A 109 19.35 3.25 -13.14
N THR A 110 19.97 2.60 -12.17
CA THR A 110 21.10 3.08 -11.39
C THR A 110 21.96 1.88 -10.96
N ARG A 111 22.96 2.13 -10.12
CA ARG A 111 23.85 1.10 -9.58
C ARG A 111 24.38 1.52 -8.23
N ILE A 112 24.78 0.53 -7.43
CA ILE A 112 25.50 0.80 -6.18
C ILE A 112 26.88 1.34 -6.53
N ILE A 113 27.21 2.53 -5.99
CA ILE A 113 28.55 3.14 -6.15
C ILE A 113 29.36 3.10 -4.87
N ARG A 114 28.71 2.93 -3.71
CA ARG A 114 29.37 2.91 -2.41
C ARG A 114 28.50 2.22 -1.37
N LYS A 115 29.15 1.57 -0.41
CA LYS A 115 28.54 0.85 0.70
C LYS A 115 29.08 1.44 2.00
N VAL A 116 28.21 1.72 2.97
CA VAL A 116 28.60 2.27 4.29
C VAL A 116 27.87 1.54 5.43
N VAL A 117 28.65 1.10 6.43
CA VAL A 117 28.16 0.72 7.76
C VAL A 117 28.11 1.98 8.62
N GLY A 118 27.03 2.17 9.38
CA GLY A 118 26.82 3.37 10.19
C GLY A 118 26.85 4.66 9.36
N PRO A 119 25.93 4.85 8.39
CA PRO A 119 25.93 6.05 7.56
C PRO A 119 25.59 7.30 8.38
N SER A 120 26.28 8.41 8.15
CA SER A 120 25.82 9.72 8.62
C SER A 120 24.74 10.29 7.71
N TRP A 121 23.83 11.09 8.26
CA TRP A 121 22.77 11.75 7.51
C TRP A 121 22.94 13.28 7.50
N ARG A 122 22.62 13.87 6.35
CA ARG A 122 22.45 15.31 6.16
C ARG A 122 21.19 15.55 5.31
N PRO A 123 20.27 16.42 5.73
CA PRO A 123 19.12 16.76 4.90
C PRO A 123 19.56 17.45 3.61
N THR A 124 18.81 17.25 2.52
CA THR A 124 19.04 18.01 1.29
C THR A 124 18.58 19.46 1.46
N ALA A 125 19.02 20.36 0.57
CA ALA A 125 18.54 21.74 0.55
C ALA A 125 17.01 21.83 0.46
N SER A 126 16.38 20.97 -0.36
CA SER A 126 14.91 20.91 -0.46
C SER A 126 14.22 20.38 0.80
N MET A 127 14.89 19.51 1.57
CA MET A 127 14.37 19.07 2.86
C MET A 127 14.44 20.17 3.91
N LYS A 128 15.57 20.89 3.99
CA LYS A 128 15.74 22.06 4.88
C LYS A 128 14.79 23.20 4.53
N ALA A 129 14.54 23.45 3.25
CA ALA A 129 13.56 24.47 2.84
C ALA A 129 12.14 24.17 3.33
N ARG A 130 11.76 22.89 3.39
CA ARG A 130 10.43 22.45 3.89
C ARG A 130 10.37 22.30 5.41
N ASN A 131 11.50 21.95 6.04
CA ASN A 131 11.62 21.69 7.47
C ASN A 131 12.90 22.38 7.99
N PRO A 132 12.88 23.71 8.20
CA PRO A 132 14.07 24.47 8.59
C PRO A 132 14.70 24.01 9.91
N GLU A 133 13.90 23.40 10.78
CA GLU A 133 14.28 22.87 12.10
C GLU A 133 15.11 21.59 12.04
N PHE A 134 15.19 20.91 10.89
CA PHE A 134 16.02 19.71 10.77
C PHE A 134 17.50 20.03 11.06
N PRO A 135 18.21 19.15 11.80
CA PRO A 135 19.62 19.34 12.08
C PRO A 135 20.43 19.27 10.78
N ASP A 136 21.52 20.03 10.70
CA ASP A 136 22.37 20.05 9.51
C ASP A 136 23.18 18.75 9.35
N TYR A 137 23.36 18.01 10.45
CA TYR A 137 24.09 16.76 10.49
C TYR A 137 23.59 15.85 11.61
N VAL A 138 23.47 14.56 11.30
CA VAL A 138 23.24 13.50 12.29
C VAL A 138 24.27 12.40 12.07
N GLY A 139 25.04 12.11 13.11
CA GLY A 139 26.02 11.01 13.12
C GLY A 139 25.35 9.64 13.13
N PRO A 140 26.13 8.54 13.02
CA PRO A 140 25.59 7.19 13.15
C PRO A 140 24.98 6.98 14.55
N GLY A 141 23.85 6.27 14.64
CA GLY A 141 23.19 6.01 15.93
C GLY A 141 21.68 5.82 15.84
N PRO A 142 20.99 5.66 16.98
CA PRO A 142 19.55 5.43 17.06
C PRO A 142 18.72 6.61 16.51
N ASP A 143 19.24 7.83 16.56
CA ASP A 143 18.55 9.02 16.04
C ASP A 143 18.76 9.22 14.52
N ASN A 144 19.64 8.43 13.90
CA ASN A 144 19.93 8.57 12.48
C ASN A 144 18.82 7.94 11.62
N PRO A 145 18.21 8.70 10.70
CA PRO A 145 17.11 8.18 9.88
C PRO A 145 17.55 7.16 8.82
N LEU A 146 18.85 6.97 8.60
CA LEU A 146 19.42 6.01 7.64
C LEU A 146 19.70 4.62 8.26
N GLY A 147 19.48 4.44 9.57
CA GLY A 147 19.66 3.16 10.24
C GLY A 147 21.11 2.66 10.24
N THR A 148 21.28 1.33 10.20
CA THR A 148 22.60 0.68 10.40
C THR A 148 23.48 0.65 9.16
N HIS A 149 22.90 0.57 7.96
CA HIS A 149 23.63 0.39 6.71
C HIS A 149 23.01 1.24 5.59
N ALA A 150 23.83 1.64 4.61
CA ALA A 150 23.36 2.28 3.39
C ALA A 150 24.15 1.85 2.15
N LEU A 151 23.40 1.61 1.08
CA LEU A 151 23.85 1.42 -0.28
C LEU A 151 23.60 2.72 -1.04
N TYR A 152 24.67 3.42 -1.42
CA TYR A 152 24.60 4.67 -2.16
C TYR A 152 24.47 4.36 -3.65
N LEU A 153 23.49 4.99 -4.28
CA LEU A 153 23.20 4.81 -5.70
C LEU A 153 23.96 5.84 -6.53
N SER A 154 24.11 5.59 -7.84
CA SER A 154 24.74 6.54 -8.76
C SER A 154 23.95 7.85 -8.92
N TRP A 155 22.71 7.87 -8.46
CA TRP A 155 21.90 9.07 -8.38
C TRP A 155 22.23 9.89 -7.13
N GLN A 156 22.32 11.20 -7.33
CA GLN A 156 22.57 12.15 -6.25
C GLN A 156 21.50 12.00 -5.15
N TYR A 157 21.95 11.97 -3.89
CA TYR A 157 21.13 11.86 -2.68
C TYR A 157 20.31 10.57 -2.49
N TYR A 158 20.35 9.64 -3.45
CA TYR A 158 19.55 8.41 -3.44
C TYR A 158 20.29 7.23 -2.81
N ARG A 159 19.58 6.49 -1.96
CA ARG A 159 20.12 5.36 -1.20
C ARG A 159 19.06 4.28 -0.99
N ILE A 160 19.52 3.05 -0.83
CA ILE A 160 18.77 1.99 -0.14
C ILE A 160 19.41 1.88 1.25
N HIS A 161 18.63 2.04 2.31
CA HIS A 161 19.18 2.17 3.67
C HIS A 161 18.30 1.51 4.73
N GLY A 162 18.81 1.39 5.96
CA GLY A 162 18.04 0.92 7.11
C GLY A 162 17.09 1.99 7.67
N THR A 163 16.31 1.67 8.68
CA THR A 163 15.53 2.68 9.41
C THR A 163 15.40 2.30 10.87
N ASN A 164 15.54 3.29 11.76
CA ASN A 164 15.21 3.13 13.17
C ASN A 164 13.71 3.36 13.44
N ASP A 165 12.99 3.99 12.50
CA ASP A 165 11.53 4.10 12.55
C ASP A 165 10.89 2.99 11.69
N THR A 166 10.60 1.86 12.33
CA THR A 166 10.03 0.66 11.70
C THR A 166 8.61 0.87 11.18
N ARG A 167 7.87 1.84 11.72
CA ARG A 167 6.49 2.15 11.31
C ARG A 167 6.39 2.63 9.86
N LYS A 168 7.51 3.09 9.29
CA LYS A 168 7.64 3.54 7.91
C LYS A 168 7.61 2.41 6.88
N ILE A 169 8.00 1.19 7.27
CA ILE A 169 8.08 0.06 6.35
C ILE A 169 6.68 -0.32 5.85
N GLY A 170 6.57 -0.59 4.54
CA GLY A 170 5.31 -0.84 3.87
C GLY A 170 4.48 0.43 3.60
N ARG A 171 5.05 1.63 3.77
CA ARG A 171 4.38 2.92 3.57
C ARG A 171 5.14 3.86 2.64
N ARG A 172 4.40 4.79 2.03
CA ARG A 172 4.92 5.98 1.35
C ARG A 172 5.30 7.02 2.41
N SER A 173 6.58 7.14 2.75
CA SER A 173 7.03 7.92 3.91
C SER A 173 8.41 8.55 3.78
N SER A 174 9.10 8.33 2.66
CA SER A 174 10.45 8.88 2.43
C SER A 174 10.43 10.15 1.58
N ASN A 175 11.52 10.92 1.66
CA ASN A 175 11.78 12.09 0.81
C ASN A 175 12.54 11.74 -0.49
N GLY A 176 12.59 10.46 -0.87
CA GLY A 176 13.21 9.99 -2.11
C GLY A 176 13.93 8.65 -2.00
N CYS A 177 14.50 8.32 -0.85
CA CYS A 177 15.23 7.06 -0.67
C CYS A 177 14.32 5.83 -0.46
N ILE A 178 14.91 4.64 -0.49
CA ILE A 178 14.25 3.37 -0.17
C ILE A 178 14.74 2.90 1.19
N GLY A 179 13.82 2.66 2.13
CA GLY A 179 14.17 2.23 3.49
C GLY A 179 13.74 0.79 3.78
N LEU A 180 14.61 0.01 4.41
CA LEU A 180 14.41 -1.37 4.86
C LEU A 180 14.55 -1.48 6.38
N TYR A 181 14.12 -2.60 6.96
CA TYR A 181 14.50 -2.92 8.34
C TYR A 181 16.02 -3.04 8.49
N ASN A 182 16.56 -2.69 9.66
CA ASN A 182 18.01 -2.69 9.90
C ASN A 182 18.68 -4.05 9.65
N ASN A 183 18.04 -5.16 10.05
CA ASN A 183 18.53 -6.51 9.79
C ASN A 183 18.48 -6.88 8.29
N GLN A 184 17.48 -6.38 7.57
CA GLN A 184 17.31 -6.66 6.13
C GLN A 184 18.30 -5.86 5.28
N ILE A 185 18.55 -4.59 5.62
CA ILE A 185 19.59 -3.83 4.92
C ILE A 185 20.97 -4.41 5.19
N GLU A 186 21.24 -4.93 6.40
CA GLU A 186 22.50 -5.59 6.72
C GLU A 186 22.69 -6.86 5.87
N GLU A 187 21.66 -7.69 5.74
CA GLU A 187 21.70 -8.87 4.87
C GLU A 187 21.91 -8.49 3.40
N LEU A 188 21.11 -7.55 2.87
CA LEU A 188 21.28 -7.07 1.49
C LEU A 188 22.65 -6.43 1.30
N PHE A 189 23.17 -5.74 2.31
CA PHE A 189 24.51 -5.16 2.30
C PHE A 189 25.59 -6.23 2.18
N ALA A 190 25.46 -7.35 2.88
CA ALA A 190 26.41 -8.46 2.76
C ALA A 190 26.40 -9.08 1.35
N LEU A 191 25.22 -9.19 0.75
CA LEU A 191 25.02 -9.81 -0.57
C LEU A 191 25.44 -8.90 -1.73
N ALA A 192 25.03 -7.63 -1.70
CA ALA A 192 25.23 -6.71 -2.81
C ALA A 192 26.69 -6.24 -2.93
N LYS A 193 27.12 -5.96 -4.16
CA LYS A 193 28.47 -5.48 -4.49
C LYS A 193 28.41 -4.03 -4.96
N VAL A 194 29.54 -3.32 -4.87
CA VAL A 194 29.67 -2.08 -5.66
C VAL A 194 29.60 -2.47 -7.14
N GLY A 195 28.74 -1.81 -7.90
CA GLY A 195 28.42 -2.18 -9.29
C GLY A 195 27.17 -3.04 -9.46
N THR A 196 26.54 -3.55 -8.39
CA THR A 196 25.22 -4.20 -8.47
C THR A 196 24.23 -3.26 -9.15
N GLN A 197 23.54 -3.79 -10.16
CA GLN A 197 22.57 -3.04 -10.95
C GLN A 197 21.30 -2.82 -10.13
N VAL A 198 20.69 -1.65 -10.26
CA VAL A 198 19.48 -1.30 -9.51
C VAL A 198 18.47 -0.69 -10.46
N LYS A 199 17.21 -1.12 -10.40
CA LYS A 199 16.10 -0.50 -11.11
C LYS A 199 15.00 -0.12 -10.13
N LEU A 200 14.54 1.13 -10.20
CA LEU A 200 13.36 1.59 -9.48
C LEU A 200 12.17 1.66 -10.45
N ILE A 201 11.07 1.00 -10.09
CA ILE A 201 9.80 0.98 -10.84
C ILE A 201 8.65 1.57 -10.00
#